data_AF-A0A6A4GP15-F1
#
_entry.id   AF-A0A6A4GP15-F1
#
_cell.length_a   1.000
_cell.length_b   1.000
_cell.length_c   1.000
_cell.angle_alpha   90.00
_cell.angle_beta   90.00
_cell.angle_gamma   90.00
#
_symmetry.space_group_name_H-M   'P 1'
#
loop_
_entity.id
_entity.type
_entity.pdbx_description
1 polymer ?
#
loop_
_entity_poly.entity_id
_entity_poly.type
_entity_poly.pdbx_seq_one_letter_code
_entity_poly.pdbx_strand_id
1 'polypeptide(L)'
;MRVDLLHIAPTKAAGQNSVGYDVYDLYDLGEFDQKGGRRTKYGTKEELMEAVKKAHENGIVTYVDAVLNHRFGADRPETFGAVEVDENDRTKEISDLVVYQGVTGFDFAAYSALKWNFNHLQVWTNDENQRNSIYLNHSGSRTQARAHTGLQPLQARLRDIDHKPPRDTARYHLPGAPEDTGVFDAPLHYNLKEAGDRGAEYDMRAIWDGTVVQKRPIDAVTLVDNHEYQVGQSLESWVSPTFKPLAYALILLRPSGYPCVFWGDLYGTAGPEGNPQKPVSQLADLIRARKLYAYGELRDYWDHMNCVGWVRTGDEKRPGCAVVLCNGGEGFKRMEVGKEHANETWTDLLGWYQGEVTIGEDGWAEFKCSAMSVSVWVKKDANGRDEFGKA
;
A
#
# COMPACT_ATOMS: atom_id res chain seq x y z
N MET A 1 -18.35 -4.91 -5.65
CA MET A 1 -17.21 -4.50 -4.79
C MET A 1 -17.33 -3.02 -4.49
N ARG A 2 -17.02 -2.55 -3.27
CA ARG A 2 -16.93 -1.11 -2.95
C ARG A 2 -15.45 -0.79 -2.71
N VAL A 3 -14.92 0.15 -3.48
CA VAL A 3 -13.59 0.74 -3.29
C VAL A 3 -13.83 2.19 -2.96
N ASP A 4 -13.34 2.65 -1.81
CA ASP A 4 -13.58 4.01 -1.35
C ASP A 4 -12.47 4.98 -1.78
N LEU A 5 -11.35 4.46 -2.31
CA LEU A 5 -10.13 5.23 -2.57
C LEU A 5 -9.33 4.69 -3.76
N LEU A 6 -8.87 5.59 -4.64
CA LEU A 6 -7.92 5.27 -5.73
C LEU A 6 -6.63 6.12 -5.62
N HIS A 7 -5.45 5.50 -5.70
CA HIS A 7 -4.15 6.18 -5.74
C HIS A 7 -3.64 6.30 -7.19
N ILE A 8 -3.27 7.51 -7.65
CA ILE A 8 -2.93 7.80 -9.06
C ILE A 8 -1.57 8.51 -9.17
N ALA A 9 -0.69 8.02 -10.04
CA ALA A 9 0.59 8.65 -10.37
C ALA A 9 0.42 9.68 -11.52
N PRO A 10 0.56 11.00 -11.31
CA PRO A 10 -0.13 11.94 -12.21
C PRO A 10 0.74 12.92 -13.00
N THR A 11 2.05 13.03 -12.74
CA THR A 11 2.86 14.14 -13.25
C THR A 11 3.87 13.73 -14.31
N LYS A 12 4.29 14.67 -15.17
CA LYS A 12 5.26 14.44 -16.23
C LYS A 12 6.59 13.98 -15.65
N ALA A 13 7.01 12.78 -16.08
CA ALA A 13 8.28 12.18 -15.77
C ALA A 13 9.38 12.60 -16.77
N ALA A 14 10.63 12.25 -16.46
CA ALA A 14 11.77 12.48 -17.34
C ALA A 14 11.69 11.68 -18.67
N GLY A 15 10.83 10.66 -18.74
CA GLY A 15 10.54 9.91 -19.96
C GLY A 15 9.05 9.57 -20.15
N GLN A 16 8.61 9.57 -21.40
CA GLN A 16 7.21 9.35 -21.83
C GLN A 16 6.57 8.06 -21.31
N ASN A 17 7.36 6.98 -21.15
CA ASN A 17 6.90 5.66 -20.71
C ASN A 17 7.24 5.36 -19.25
N SER A 18 7.75 6.34 -18.52
CA SER A 18 8.11 6.15 -17.12
C SER A 18 6.89 5.98 -16.22
N VAL A 19 7.09 5.28 -15.11
CA VAL A 19 6.07 5.03 -14.08
C VAL A 19 5.72 6.32 -13.30
N GLY A 20 6.62 7.31 -13.25
CA GLY A 20 6.31 8.63 -12.66
C GLY A 20 7.21 9.05 -11.50
N TYR A 21 8.03 8.15 -10.93
CA TYR A 21 8.91 8.45 -9.81
C TYR A 21 10.12 9.32 -10.19
N ASP A 22 10.58 9.24 -11.43
CA ASP A 22 11.57 10.17 -12.02
C ASP A 22 10.90 11.50 -12.44
N VAL A 23 10.25 12.17 -11.49
CA VAL A 23 9.45 13.37 -11.74
C VAL A 23 10.28 14.49 -12.38
N TYR A 24 9.77 15.05 -13.47
CA TYR A 24 10.35 16.20 -14.14
C TYR A 24 9.57 17.48 -13.79
N ASP A 25 8.28 17.52 -14.13
CA ASP A 25 7.42 18.70 -13.96
C ASP A 25 6.13 18.34 -13.22
N LEU A 26 5.98 18.87 -12.00
CA LEU A 26 4.83 18.63 -11.13
C LEU A 26 3.54 19.30 -11.64
N TYR A 27 3.66 20.33 -12.49
CA TYR A 27 2.51 21.07 -13.01
C TYR A 27 1.96 20.47 -14.30
N ASP A 28 2.76 19.66 -15.00
CA ASP A 28 2.35 19.02 -16.24
C ASP A 28 1.69 17.66 -15.94
N LEU A 29 0.35 17.66 -15.98
CA LEU A 29 -0.47 16.45 -15.82
C LEU A 29 -0.70 15.71 -17.15
N GLY A 30 0.19 15.87 -18.12
CA GLY A 30 0.02 15.37 -19.48
C GLY A 30 -0.70 16.36 -20.39
N GLU A 31 -0.43 17.65 -20.22
CA GLU A 31 -1.06 18.76 -20.94
C GLU A 31 -0.13 19.39 -21.98
N PHE A 32 1.18 19.39 -21.73
CA PHE A 32 2.20 20.06 -22.54
C PHE A 32 3.12 19.08 -23.26
N ASP A 33 3.62 19.48 -24.42
CA ASP A 33 4.60 18.70 -25.18
C ASP A 33 6.01 18.83 -24.56
N GLN A 34 6.30 17.93 -23.62
CA GLN A 34 7.53 17.90 -22.82
C GLN A 34 8.02 16.45 -22.71
N LYS A 35 9.34 16.23 -22.81
CA LYS A 35 10.00 14.92 -22.62
C LYS A 35 9.50 13.80 -23.57
N GLY A 36 9.27 14.17 -24.83
CA GLY A 36 8.95 13.23 -25.91
C GLY A 36 7.47 13.06 -26.18
N GLY A 37 6.60 13.81 -25.52
CA GLY A 37 5.19 13.91 -25.90
C GLY A 37 4.31 14.66 -24.91
N ARG A 38 3.03 14.81 -25.31
CA ARG A 38 2.02 15.52 -24.53
C ARG A 38 1.58 14.73 -23.29
N ARG A 39 1.09 13.50 -23.49
CA ARG A 39 0.49 12.66 -22.44
C ARG A 39 1.54 12.18 -21.42
N THR A 40 1.13 11.73 -20.24
CA THR A 40 1.97 10.87 -19.38
C THR A 40 1.90 9.41 -19.86
N LYS A 41 2.55 8.48 -19.16
CA LYS A 41 2.32 7.04 -19.39
C LYS A 41 0.83 6.67 -19.30
N TYR A 42 0.09 7.32 -18.40
CA TYR A 42 -1.26 6.96 -18.02
C TYR A 42 -2.35 7.63 -18.86
N GLY A 43 -2.10 8.83 -19.41
CA GLY A 43 -3.09 9.56 -20.19
C GLY A 43 -2.79 11.05 -20.29
N THR A 44 -3.75 11.81 -20.82
CA THR A 44 -3.72 13.27 -20.79
C THR A 44 -4.37 13.81 -19.51
N LYS A 45 -4.17 15.11 -19.25
CA LYS A 45 -4.86 15.83 -18.16
C LYS A 45 -6.37 15.69 -18.26
N GLU A 46 -6.93 15.75 -19.47
CA GLU A 46 -8.38 15.64 -19.68
C GLU A 46 -8.91 14.26 -19.28
N GLU A 47 -8.19 13.19 -19.66
CA GLU A 47 -8.54 11.81 -19.29
C GLU A 47 -8.46 11.59 -17.78
N LEU A 48 -7.43 12.14 -17.12
CA LEU A 48 -7.29 12.12 -15.66
C LEU A 48 -8.47 12.81 -14.98
N MET A 49 -8.84 14.01 -15.43
CA MET A 49 -9.95 14.77 -14.85
C MET A 49 -11.30 14.07 -15.02
N GLU A 50 -11.55 13.42 -16.17
CA GLU A 50 -12.76 12.62 -16.37
C GLU A 50 -12.76 11.37 -15.49
N ALA A 51 -11.62 10.69 -15.32
CA ALA A 51 -11.50 9.54 -14.42
C ALA A 51 -11.78 9.92 -12.96
N VAL A 52 -11.22 11.03 -12.47
CA VAL A 52 -11.47 11.57 -11.13
C VAL A 52 -12.94 11.93 -10.95
N LYS A 53 -13.54 12.61 -11.93
CA LYS A 53 -14.96 12.93 -11.92
C LYS A 53 -15.83 11.68 -11.82
N LYS A 54 -15.53 10.65 -12.61
CA LYS A 54 -16.24 9.35 -12.57
C LYS A 54 -16.09 8.64 -11.23
N ALA A 55 -14.91 8.69 -10.61
CA ALA A 55 -14.71 8.18 -9.26
C ALA A 55 -15.61 8.91 -8.25
N HIS A 56 -15.62 10.24 -8.29
CA HIS A 56 -16.45 11.06 -7.39
C HIS A 56 -17.96 10.85 -7.60
N GLU A 57 -18.43 10.70 -8.84
CA GLU A 57 -19.84 10.34 -9.16
C GLU A 57 -20.27 9.02 -8.50
N ASN A 58 -19.31 8.12 -8.21
CA ASN A 58 -19.54 6.84 -7.53
C ASN A 58 -19.19 6.87 -6.04
N GLY A 59 -18.94 8.06 -5.46
CA GLY A 59 -18.59 8.23 -4.05
C GLY A 59 -17.19 7.72 -3.68
N ILE A 60 -16.30 7.55 -4.66
CA ILE A 60 -14.92 7.10 -4.47
C ILE A 60 -14.03 8.34 -4.31
N VAL A 61 -13.23 8.40 -3.25
CA VAL A 61 -12.24 9.45 -3.03
C VAL A 61 -10.99 9.15 -3.88
N THR A 62 -10.31 10.18 -4.38
CA THR A 62 -9.06 9.99 -5.14
C THR A 62 -7.89 10.61 -4.40
N TYR A 63 -6.78 9.87 -4.33
CA TYR A 63 -5.48 10.35 -3.87
C TYR A 63 -4.50 10.37 -5.03
N VAL A 64 -3.65 11.39 -5.00
CA VAL A 64 -2.70 11.73 -6.04
C VAL A 64 -1.32 11.55 -5.42
N ASP A 65 -0.48 10.77 -6.09
CA ASP A 65 0.89 10.54 -5.66
C ASP A 65 1.69 11.84 -5.71
N ALA A 66 2.58 12.03 -4.74
CA ALA A 66 3.35 13.25 -4.56
C ALA A 66 4.84 12.92 -4.39
N VAL A 67 5.56 12.91 -5.51
CA VAL A 67 7.01 12.72 -5.52
C VAL A 67 7.70 14.07 -5.37
N LEU A 68 8.15 14.37 -4.15
CA LEU A 68 8.75 15.68 -3.82
C LEU A 68 10.24 15.60 -3.46
N ASN A 69 10.78 14.39 -3.30
CA ASN A 69 12.13 14.16 -2.81
C ASN A 69 13.22 14.56 -3.81
N HIS A 70 12.99 14.37 -5.11
CA HIS A 70 13.97 14.59 -6.17
C HIS A 70 13.32 15.10 -7.45
N ARG A 71 14.16 15.46 -8.43
CA ARG A 71 13.75 15.81 -9.80
C ARG A 71 14.71 15.20 -10.81
N PHE A 72 14.19 14.70 -11.92
CA PHE A 72 14.93 14.09 -13.01
C PHE A 72 14.68 14.79 -14.34
N GLY A 73 15.61 14.61 -15.28
CA GLY A 73 15.43 15.09 -16.65
C GLY A 73 15.56 16.61 -16.80
N ALA A 74 16.49 17.24 -16.09
CA ALA A 74 16.80 18.66 -16.26
C ALA A 74 17.08 19.03 -17.73
N ASP A 75 16.88 20.31 -18.07
CA ASP A 75 16.90 20.84 -19.44
C ASP A 75 18.26 21.39 -19.86
N ARG A 76 19.07 21.88 -18.91
CA ARG A 76 20.34 22.55 -19.21
C ARG A 76 21.43 22.22 -18.18
N PRO A 77 22.71 22.17 -18.62
CA PRO A 77 23.84 22.04 -17.73
C PRO A 77 24.13 23.34 -16.97
N GLU A 78 24.65 23.22 -15.76
CA GLU A 78 25.13 24.30 -14.92
C GLU A 78 26.44 23.88 -14.25
N THR A 79 27.27 24.86 -13.89
CA THR A 79 28.54 24.65 -13.21
C THR A 79 28.49 25.30 -11.83
N PHE A 80 28.82 24.56 -10.77
CA PHE A 80 28.77 25.02 -9.38
C PHE A 80 29.79 24.30 -8.50
N GLY A 81 30.02 24.80 -7.29
CA GLY A 81 30.92 24.15 -6.33
C GLY A 81 30.24 23.03 -5.54
N ALA A 82 30.87 21.85 -5.45
CA ALA A 82 30.36 20.72 -4.69
C ALA A 82 31.48 19.96 -3.95
N VAL A 83 31.11 19.13 -2.98
CA VAL A 83 32.02 18.22 -2.27
C VAL A 83 31.49 16.79 -2.39
N GLU A 84 32.39 15.82 -2.63
CA GLU A 84 32.06 14.41 -2.60
C GLU A 84 31.84 13.98 -1.13
N VAL A 85 30.79 13.20 -0.86
CA VAL A 85 30.49 12.67 0.47
C VAL A 85 30.48 11.14 0.47
N ASP A 86 30.79 10.56 1.63
CA ASP A 86 30.82 9.10 1.80
C ASP A 86 29.45 8.47 1.56
N GLU A 87 29.42 7.38 0.77
CA GLU A 87 28.19 6.69 0.41
C GLU A 87 27.49 5.99 1.58
N ASN A 88 28.23 5.65 2.65
CA ASN A 88 27.73 4.99 3.84
C ASN A 88 27.46 6.00 4.96
N ASP A 89 28.09 7.17 4.93
CA ASP A 89 27.92 8.26 5.88
C ASP A 89 27.97 9.64 5.20
N ARG A 90 26.82 10.11 4.72
CA ARG A 90 26.69 11.36 3.96
C ARG A 90 26.99 12.62 4.79
N THR A 91 27.35 12.48 6.07
CA THR A 91 27.85 13.57 6.91
C THR A 91 29.35 13.80 6.78
N LYS A 92 30.07 12.87 6.14
CA LYS A 92 31.53 12.93 5.92
C LYS A 92 31.84 13.35 4.50
N GLU A 93 32.49 14.50 4.38
CA GLU A 93 33.11 14.97 3.13
C GLU A 93 34.40 14.18 2.89
N ILE A 94 34.55 13.65 1.67
CA ILE A 94 35.70 12.81 1.25
C ILE A 94 36.51 13.43 0.11
N SER A 95 36.16 14.64 -0.32
CA SER A 95 36.95 15.45 -1.26
C SER A 95 37.06 16.89 -0.78
N ASP A 96 38.03 17.62 -1.34
CA ASP A 96 38.02 19.08 -1.33
C ASP A 96 36.85 19.63 -2.19
N LEU A 97 36.62 20.94 -2.12
CA LEU A 97 35.66 21.62 -2.99
C LEU A 97 36.07 21.46 -4.46
N VAL A 98 35.20 20.85 -5.26
CA VAL A 98 35.40 20.67 -6.71
C VAL A 98 34.48 21.56 -7.51
N VAL A 99 34.92 21.93 -8.72
CA VAL A 99 34.05 22.51 -9.74
C VAL A 99 33.26 21.37 -10.36
N TYR A 100 31.95 21.40 -10.17
CA TYR A 100 31.03 20.36 -10.59
C TYR A 100 30.20 20.83 -11.78
N GLN A 101 30.11 19.99 -12.81
CA GLN A 101 29.26 20.22 -13.98
C GLN A 101 28.12 19.21 -13.98
N GLY A 102 26.89 19.70 -13.84
CA GLY A 102 25.68 18.86 -13.74
C GLY A 102 24.52 19.42 -14.54
N VAL A 103 23.59 18.56 -14.93
CA VAL A 103 22.34 18.98 -15.59
C VAL A 103 21.30 19.25 -14.51
N THR A 104 21.20 20.50 -14.06
CA THR A 104 20.39 20.91 -12.89
C THR A 104 19.39 22.01 -13.18
N GLY A 105 19.44 22.61 -14.37
CA GLY A 105 18.53 23.67 -14.75
C GLY A 105 17.22 23.13 -15.30
N PHE A 106 16.08 23.51 -14.72
CA PHE A 106 14.76 23.15 -15.21
C PHE A 106 14.01 24.41 -15.63
N ASP A 107 13.50 24.39 -16.86
CA ASP A 107 12.83 25.55 -17.42
C ASP A 107 11.31 25.44 -17.40
N PHE A 108 10.70 24.25 -17.53
CA PHE A 108 9.25 24.02 -17.52
C PHE A 108 8.41 24.88 -18.49
N ALA A 109 7.27 24.34 -18.95
CA ALA A 109 6.44 25.07 -19.90
C ALA A 109 5.59 26.18 -19.25
N ALA A 110 4.87 25.89 -18.15
CA ALA A 110 3.78 26.77 -17.68
C ALA A 110 3.46 26.66 -16.18
N TYR A 111 2.47 27.46 -15.74
CA TYR A 111 1.87 27.56 -14.39
C TYR A 111 2.75 28.03 -13.23
N SER A 112 4.08 27.98 -13.37
CA SER A 112 5.01 28.57 -12.41
C SER A 112 6.08 29.39 -13.11
N ALA A 113 6.34 30.58 -12.57
CA ALA A 113 7.46 31.40 -12.98
C ALA A 113 8.80 30.89 -12.41
N LEU A 114 8.76 30.00 -11.42
CA LEU A 114 9.95 29.44 -10.79
C LEU A 114 10.70 28.53 -11.78
N LYS A 115 11.93 28.92 -12.12
CA LYS A 115 12.88 28.10 -12.86
C LYS A 115 13.86 27.49 -11.88
N TRP A 116 14.01 26.16 -11.90
CA TRP A 116 14.92 25.49 -10.98
C TRP A 116 16.34 25.58 -11.52
N ASN A 117 17.28 25.61 -10.58
CA ASN A 117 18.72 25.61 -10.80
C ASN A 117 19.38 24.92 -9.59
N PHE A 118 20.69 24.73 -9.65
CA PHE A 118 21.46 24.06 -8.60
C PHE A 118 21.22 24.59 -7.18
N ASN A 119 20.89 25.88 -6.97
CA ASN A 119 20.63 26.44 -5.63
C ASN A 119 19.37 25.86 -4.95
N HIS A 120 18.49 25.22 -5.72
CA HIS A 120 17.28 24.57 -5.21
C HIS A 120 17.48 23.08 -4.91
N LEU A 121 18.68 22.55 -5.16
CA LEU A 121 19.01 21.14 -5.06
C LEU A 121 20.19 20.95 -4.08
N GLN A 122 20.13 19.87 -3.29
CA GLN A 122 21.14 19.60 -2.26
C GLN A 122 22.19 18.58 -2.71
N VAL A 123 21.77 17.52 -3.40
CA VAL A 123 22.62 16.35 -3.68
C VAL A 123 22.48 15.92 -5.13
N TRP A 124 23.56 15.39 -5.70
CA TRP A 124 23.58 14.80 -7.03
C TRP A 124 24.47 13.54 -7.07
N THR A 125 24.20 12.60 -7.98
CA THR A 125 24.87 11.27 -7.99
C THR A 125 25.75 10.98 -9.21
N ASN A 126 25.68 11.76 -10.29
CA ASN A 126 26.38 11.48 -11.55
C ASN A 126 27.06 12.73 -12.13
N ASP A 127 28.39 12.75 -12.19
CA ASP A 127 29.14 13.83 -12.86
C ASP A 127 29.10 13.73 -14.39
N GLU A 128 29.70 14.72 -15.05
CA GLU A 128 29.82 14.77 -16.52
C GLU A 128 30.55 13.57 -17.13
N ASN A 129 31.36 12.86 -16.34
CA ASN A 129 32.10 11.66 -16.74
C ASN A 129 31.33 10.37 -16.41
N GLN A 130 30.07 10.46 -15.98
CA GLN A 130 29.25 9.35 -15.53
C GLN A 130 29.86 8.58 -14.36
N ARG A 131 30.72 9.23 -13.55
CA ARG A 131 31.17 8.65 -12.29
C ARG A 131 30.01 8.72 -11.31
N ASN A 132 29.59 7.56 -10.84
CA ASN A 132 28.61 7.45 -9.76
C ASN A 132 29.29 7.82 -8.44
N SER A 133 28.97 8.98 -7.90
CA SER A 133 29.36 9.40 -6.55
C SER A 133 28.41 10.46 -6.01
N ILE A 134 28.33 10.61 -4.70
CA ILE A 134 27.39 11.53 -4.05
C ILE A 134 28.07 12.89 -3.85
N TYR A 135 27.58 13.91 -4.54
CA TYR A 135 28.06 15.29 -4.42
C TYR A 135 27.06 16.15 -3.67
N LEU A 136 27.51 16.81 -2.60
CA LEU A 136 26.75 17.80 -1.85
C LEU A 136 27.03 19.20 -2.40
N ASN A 137 25.97 19.93 -2.76
CA ASN A 137 26.08 21.30 -3.24
C ASN A 137 26.61 22.22 -2.12
N HIS A 138 27.72 22.91 -2.38
CA HIS A 138 28.38 23.79 -1.42
C HIS A 138 28.04 25.28 -1.64
N SER A 139 27.27 25.61 -2.68
CA SER A 139 26.88 26.99 -3.00
C SER A 139 25.68 27.45 -2.17
N GLY A 140 25.94 28.29 -1.16
CA GLY A 140 24.93 29.08 -0.44
C GLY A 140 24.29 28.38 0.76
N SER A 141 24.87 28.62 1.94
CA SER A 141 24.42 28.32 3.31
C SER A 141 23.23 27.36 3.50
N ARG A 142 23.42 26.36 4.38
CA ARG A 142 22.39 25.49 5.00
C ARG A 142 21.11 26.21 5.51
N THR A 143 21.09 27.54 5.51
CA THR A 143 20.03 28.44 6.00
C THR A 143 18.96 28.85 4.97
N GLN A 144 19.22 28.87 3.65
CA GLN A 144 18.23 29.38 2.68
C GLN A 144 17.16 28.35 2.26
N ALA A 145 17.46 27.05 2.31
CA ALA A 145 16.52 26.00 1.93
C ALA A 145 15.28 25.89 2.85
N ARG A 146 15.27 26.53 4.03
CA ARG A 146 14.12 26.54 4.95
C ARG A 146 13.11 27.66 4.67
N ALA A 147 13.42 28.63 3.80
CA ALA A 147 12.64 29.87 3.70
C ALA A 147 11.68 29.97 2.50
N HIS A 148 11.68 29.03 1.54
CA HIS A 148 11.00 29.23 0.25
C HIS A 148 9.94 28.19 -0.15
N THR A 149 9.59 27.25 0.71
CA THR A 149 8.42 26.39 0.47
C THR A 149 7.16 27.03 1.06
N GLY A 150 6.75 28.17 0.50
CA GLY A 150 5.40 28.73 0.67
C GLY A 150 4.31 27.92 -0.05
N LEU A 151 4.59 26.65 -0.37
CA LEU A 151 3.60 25.71 -0.85
C LEU A 151 2.73 25.32 0.35
N GLN A 152 1.48 25.77 0.34
CA GLN A 152 0.48 25.11 1.18
C GLN A 152 0.49 23.62 0.82
N PRO A 153 0.53 22.70 1.80
CA PRO A 153 0.47 21.29 1.52
C PRO A 153 -0.80 21.02 0.73
N LEU A 154 -0.68 20.65 -0.54
CA LEU A 154 -1.66 19.75 -1.14
C LEU A 154 -1.75 18.58 -0.17
N GLN A 155 -2.96 18.28 0.31
CA GLN A 155 -3.21 17.31 1.37
C GLN A 155 -2.86 15.89 0.89
N ALA A 156 -1.56 15.59 0.78
CA ALA A 156 -1.04 14.24 0.69
C ALA A 156 -1.20 13.62 2.08
N ARG A 157 -2.24 12.80 2.25
CA ARG A 157 -2.64 12.19 3.52
C ARG A 157 -2.00 10.82 3.75
N LEU A 158 -1.23 10.33 2.79
CA LEU A 158 -0.51 9.05 2.85
C LEU A 158 0.97 9.31 2.57
N ARG A 159 1.84 8.66 3.36
CA ARG A 159 3.29 8.68 3.14
C ARG A 159 3.80 7.27 2.87
N ASP A 160 4.55 7.15 1.78
CA ASP A 160 5.39 6.00 1.49
C ASP A 160 6.68 6.11 2.30
N ILE A 161 6.92 5.10 3.14
CA ILE A 161 8.17 4.94 3.91
C ILE A 161 8.61 3.50 3.69
N ASP A 162 9.15 3.23 2.51
CA ASP A 162 9.42 1.86 2.04
C ASP A 162 10.80 1.36 2.42
N HIS A 163 11.26 1.71 3.61
CA HIS A 163 12.52 1.19 4.11
C HIS A 163 12.26 -0.12 4.83
N LYS A 164 13.07 -1.15 4.54
CA LYS A 164 13.14 -2.36 5.36
C LYS A 164 13.31 -1.93 6.82
N PRO A 165 12.36 -2.25 7.72
CA PRO A 165 12.35 -1.66 9.05
C PRO A 165 13.63 -2.08 9.80
N PRO A 166 14.27 -1.15 10.55
CA PRO A 166 15.31 -1.54 11.50
C PRO A 166 14.68 -2.50 12.53
N ARG A 167 15.49 -3.43 13.08
CA ARG A 167 15.06 -4.47 14.04
C ARG A 167 14.39 -3.94 15.32
N ASP A 168 14.34 -2.61 15.51
CA ASP A 168 13.79 -1.93 16.67
C ASP A 168 12.59 -1.05 16.26
N THR A 169 11.39 -1.62 16.29
CA THR A 169 10.11 -1.00 15.87
C THR A 169 9.62 0.10 16.82
N ALA A 170 10.40 0.45 17.85
CA ALA A 170 10.09 1.49 18.82
C ALA A 170 10.15 2.92 18.22
N ARG A 171 10.62 3.08 16.97
CA ARG A 171 10.83 4.38 16.33
C ARG A 171 10.04 4.63 15.05
N TYR A 172 8.82 4.08 14.90
CA TYR A 172 7.82 4.74 14.04
C TYR A 172 7.28 6.00 14.77
N HIS A 173 8.21 6.90 15.09
CA HIS A 173 7.90 8.26 15.45
C HIS A 173 7.85 8.98 14.10
N LEU A 174 6.76 9.68 13.81
CA LEU A 174 6.67 10.61 12.69
C LEU A 174 6.85 12.04 13.21
N PRO A 175 8.02 12.43 13.75
CA PRO A 175 8.21 13.77 14.28
C PRO A 175 8.00 14.78 13.14
N GLY A 176 6.98 15.62 13.29
CA GLY A 176 6.62 16.66 12.32
C GLY A 176 5.66 16.22 11.19
N ALA A 177 5.08 15.02 11.22
CA ALA A 177 3.94 14.72 10.36
C ALA A 177 2.65 15.36 10.94
N PRO A 178 1.76 15.90 10.08
CA PRO A 178 0.42 16.31 10.52
C PRO A 178 -0.31 15.13 11.18
N GLU A 179 -1.10 15.42 12.23
CA GLU A 179 -1.86 14.42 12.99
C GLU A 179 -2.82 13.58 12.13
N ASP A 180 -3.19 14.08 10.94
CA ASP A 180 -4.13 13.44 10.00
C ASP A 180 -3.45 12.58 8.90
N THR A 181 -2.20 12.14 9.09
CA THR A 181 -1.43 11.40 8.07
C THR A 181 -1.39 9.90 8.37
N GLY A 182 -1.91 9.09 7.44
CA GLY A 182 -1.75 7.64 7.46
C GLY A 182 -0.38 7.21 6.92
N VAL A 183 0.11 6.06 7.37
CA VAL A 183 1.36 5.45 6.88
C VAL A 183 1.14 4.00 6.48
N PHE A 184 1.81 3.58 5.41
CA PHE A 184 1.78 2.18 5.02
C PHE A 184 2.45 1.30 6.09
N ASP A 185 1.79 0.20 6.41
CA ASP A 185 2.27 -0.77 7.41
C ASP A 185 3.24 -1.77 6.77
N ALA A 186 4.41 -1.26 6.36
CA ALA A 186 5.49 -2.09 5.81
C ALA A 186 5.93 -3.25 6.75
N PRO A 187 5.99 -3.08 8.08
CA PRO A 187 6.26 -4.20 8.98
C PRO A 187 5.21 -5.31 8.88
N LEU A 188 3.92 -4.98 8.77
CA LEU A 188 2.88 -5.99 8.54
C LEU A 188 3.10 -6.71 7.20
N HIS A 189 3.45 -6.01 6.13
CA HIS A 189 3.81 -6.66 4.86
C HIS A 189 4.91 -7.73 5.05
N TYR A 190 6.00 -7.38 5.75
CA TYR A 190 7.08 -8.35 5.98
C TYR A 190 6.66 -9.53 6.86
N ASN A 191 5.79 -9.32 7.86
CA ASN A 191 5.20 -10.41 8.64
C ASN A 191 4.35 -11.34 7.76
N LEU A 192 3.54 -10.79 6.85
CA LEU A 192 2.73 -11.55 5.90
C LEU A 192 3.60 -12.33 4.90
N LYS A 193 4.68 -11.72 4.42
CA LYS A 193 5.68 -12.37 3.56
C LYS A 193 6.32 -13.56 4.26
N GLU A 194 6.80 -13.37 5.49
CA GLU A 194 7.43 -14.43 6.27
C GLU A 194 6.43 -15.56 6.58
N ALA A 195 5.20 -15.22 6.94
CA ALA A 195 4.15 -16.21 7.18
C ALA A 195 3.83 -17.03 5.92
N GLY A 196 3.82 -16.40 4.75
CA GLY A 196 3.65 -17.08 3.47
C GLY A 196 4.82 -18.00 3.10
N ASP A 197 6.05 -17.63 3.44
CA ASP A 197 7.26 -18.41 3.16
C ASP A 197 7.40 -19.62 4.10
N ARG A 198 7.08 -19.44 5.38
CA ARG A 198 7.23 -20.47 6.42
C ARG A 198 6.01 -21.39 6.54
N GLY A 199 4.86 -20.97 6.03
CA GLY A 199 3.61 -21.73 6.13
C GLY A 199 3.31 -22.15 7.57
N ALA A 200 3.12 -23.45 7.80
CA ALA A 200 2.77 -24.01 9.11
C ALA A 200 3.83 -23.75 10.22
N GLU A 201 5.06 -23.40 9.86
CA GLU A 201 6.11 -23.09 10.86
C GLU A 201 6.01 -21.67 11.41
N TYR A 202 5.21 -20.79 10.78
CA TYR A 202 4.94 -19.45 11.30
C TYR A 202 3.86 -19.48 12.37
N ASP A 203 4.13 -18.85 13.50
CA ASP A 203 3.15 -18.68 14.57
C ASP A 203 2.23 -17.49 14.27
N MET A 204 1.01 -17.75 13.81
CA MET A 204 0.02 -16.73 13.48
C MET A 204 -0.31 -15.81 14.65
N ARG A 205 -0.03 -16.21 15.90
CA ARG A 205 -0.23 -15.36 17.07
C ARG A 205 0.67 -14.12 17.03
N ALA A 206 1.82 -14.21 16.36
CA ALA A 206 2.81 -13.14 16.25
C ALA A 206 2.63 -12.25 15.00
N ILE A 207 1.62 -12.48 14.14
CA ILE A 207 1.47 -11.76 12.86
C ILE A 207 1.39 -10.24 13.01
N TRP A 208 0.90 -9.76 14.16
CA TRP A 208 0.72 -8.33 14.46
C TRP A 208 1.93 -7.70 15.15
N ASP A 209 2.93 -8.49 15.54
CA ASP A 209 4.02 -8.00 16.37
C ASP A 209 4.89 -6.99 15.63
N GLY A 210 5.11 -5.84 16.27
CA GLY A 210 5.94 -4.78 15.72
C GLY A 210 5.30 -3.98 14.59
N THR A 211 4.04 -4.26 14.24
CA THR A 211 3.31 -3.58 13.16
C THR A 211 2.82 -2.19 13.55
N VAL A 212 2.56 -1.35 12.54
CA VAL A 212 1.96 -0.05 12.78
C VAL A 212 0.52 -0.23 13.25
N VAL A 213 -0.25 -1.14 12.65
CA VAL A 213 -1.66 -1.39 13.00
C VAL A 213 -1.83 -1.87 14.44
N GLN A 214 -0.85 -2.60 15.00
CA GLN A 214 -0.85 -2.98 16.41
C GLN A 214 -0.75 -1.77 17.35
N LYS A 215 0.05 -0.76 16.98
CA LYS A 215 0.34 0.41 17.84
C LYS A 215 -0.56 1.61 17.57
N ARG A 216 -0.93 1.83 16.30
CA ARG A 216 -1.64 2.99 15.75
C ARG A 216 -2.68 2.54 14.72
N PRO A 217 -3.73 1.81 15.13
CA PRO A 217 -4.69 1.18 14.22
C PRO A 217 -5.48 2.16 13.35
N ILE A 218 -5.59 3.44 13.74
CA ILE A 218 -6.29 4.48 12.98
C ILE A 218 -5.39 5.05 11.87
N ASP A 219 -4.08 5.08 12.09
CA ASP A 219 -3.12 5.72 11.17
C ASP A 219 -2.47 4.69 10.22
N ALA A 220 -2.71 3.40 10.43
CA ALA A 220 -2.11 2.34 9.66
C ALA A 220 -2.89 2.09 8.36
N VAL A 221 -2.21 2.21 7.23
CA VAL A 221 -2.68 1.69 5.95
C VAL A 221 -2.07 0.31 5.75
N THR A 222 -2.85 -0.72 6.02
CA THR A 222 -2.41 -2.12 5.92
C THR A 222 -2.47 -2.59 4.46
N LEU A 223 -1.42 -3.26 3.99
CA LEU A 223 -1.30 -3.74 2.62
C LEU A 223 -0.68 -5.14 2.59
N VAL A 224 -1.00 -5.91 1.53
CA VAL A 224 -0.38 -7.23 1.28
C VAL A 224 0.84 -7.07 0.39
N ASP A 225 0.72 -6.39 -0.74
CA ASP A 225 1.80 -6.06 -1.66
C ASP A 225 1.56 -4.66 -2.25
N ASN A 226 2.59 -4.09 -2.89
CA ASN A 226 2.47 -2.88 -3.70
C ASN A 226 3.34 -3.02 -4.97
N HIS A 227 3.50 -1.90 -5.68
CA HIS A 227 4.29 -1.82 -6.91
C HIS A 227 5.81 -1.94 -6.69
N GLU A 228 6.31 -1.86 -5.45
CA GLU A 228 7.73 -2.05 -5.12
C GLU A 228 8.05 -3.47 -4.64
N TYR A 229 7.09 -4.13 -3.96
CA TYR A 229 7.24 -5.49 -3.44
C TYR A 229 7.01 -6.57 -4.51
N GLN A 230 6.39 -6.20 -5.64
CA GLN A 230 6.16 -7.12 -6.76
C GLN A 230 7.47 -7.67 -7.35
N VAL A 231 7.36 -8.85 -7.97
CA VAL A 231 8.48 -9.54 -8.63
C VAL A 231 9.17 -8.62 -9.66
N GLY A 232 10.49 -8.54 -9.60
CA GLY A 232 11.35 -7.78 -10.49
C GLY A 232 11.49 -6.29 -10.14
N GLN A 233 11.19 -5.88 -8.91
CA GLN A 233 11.30 -4.47 -8.45
C GLN A 233 12.34 -4.31 -7.34
N SER A 234 12.66 -3.06 -7.00
CA SER A 234 13.76 -2.68 -6.09
C SER A 234 13.64 -3.27 -4.68
N LEU A 235 12.42 -3.43 -4.18
CA LEU A 235 12.13 -3.95 -2.85
C LEU A 235 11.41 -5.29 -2.92
N GLU A 236 11.68 -6.11 -3.94
CA GLU A 236 11.01 -7.39 -4.14
C GLU A 236 10.90 -8.21 -2.85
N SER A 237 9.66 -8.41 -2.40
CA SER A 237 9.29 -9.19 -1.23
C SER A 237 7.88 -9.75 -1.39
N TRP A 238 7.59 -10.29 -2.58
CA TRP A 238 6.28 -10.77 -3.00
C TRP A 238 5.67 -11.83 -2.07
N VAL A 239 4.50 -11.53 -1.48
CA VAL A 239 3.81 -12.50 -0.60
C VAL A 239 3.43 -13.75 -1.41
N SER A 240 3.67 -14.94 -0.82
CA SER A 240 3.39 -16.22 -1.49
C SER A 240 1.94 -16.28 -2.00
N PRO A 241 1.68 -16.64 -3.28
CA PRO A 241 0.33 -16.69 -3.84
C PRO A 241 -0.65 -17.58 -3.05
N THR A 242 -0.16 -18.65 -2.40
CA THR A 242 -1.00 -19.53 -1.57
C THR A 242 -1.43 -18.86 -0.26
N PHE A 243 -0.64 -17.91 0.24
CA PHE A 243 -0.93 -17.18 1.48
C PHE A 243 -1.68 -15.87 1.26
N LYS A 244 -1.66 -15.30 0.05
CA LYS A 244 -2.34 -14.02 -0.25
C LYS A 244 -3.82 -13.99 0.17
N PRO A 245 -4.66 -15.02 -0.07
CA PRO A 245 -6.04 -14.99 0.41
C PRO A 245 -6.16 -14.85 1.94
N LEU A 246 -5.25 -15.49 2.69
CA LEU A 246 -5.19 -15.42 4.15
C LEU A 246 -4.76 -14.00 4.57
N ALA A 247 -3.73 -13.46 3.94
CA ALA A 247 -3.26 -12.08 4.15
C ALA A 247 -4.37 -11.04 3.90
N TYR A 248 -5.10 -11.19 2.80
CA TYR A 248 -6.22 -10.30 2.49
C TYR A 248 -7.37 -10.44 3.48
N ALA A 249 -7.69 -11.65 3.95
CA ALA A 249 -8.70 -11.83 4.98
C ALA A 249 -8.32 -11.13 6.30
N LEU A 250 -7.04 -11.15 6.69
CA LEU A 250 -6.53 -10.46 7.88
C LEU A 250 -6.76 -8.95 7.81
N ILE A 251 -6.41 -8.31 6.68
CA ILE A 251 -6.55 -6.85 6.56
C ILE A 251 -7.98 -6.40 6.20
N LEU A 252 -8.75 -7.22 5.47
CA LEU A 252 -10.08 -6.85 5.01
C LEU A 252 -11.19 -7.17 6.01
N LEU A 253 -11.09 -8.23 6.81
CA LEU A 253 -12.22 -8.68 7.64
C LEU A 253 -12.10 -8.28 9.12
N ARG A 254 -11.02 -7.58 9.48
CA ARG A 254 -10.78 -7.01 10.81
C ARG A 254 -11.05 -5.49 10.82
N PRO A 255 -11.37 -4.90 11.99
CA PRO A 255 -11.75 -3.48 12.08
C PRO A 255 -10.56 -2.52 12.08
N SER A 256 -9.39 -2.96 12.55
CA SER A 256 -8.19 -2.12 12.67
C SER A 256 -7.47 -1.94 11.34
N GLY A 257 -6.94 -0.74 11.11
CA GLY A 257 -6.24 -0.39 9.89
C GLY A 257 -7.18 -0.01 8.74
N TYR A 258 -6.62 0.74 7.79
CA TYR A 258 -7.25 1.02 6.52
C TYR A 258 -6.65 0.10 5.44
N PRO A 259 -7.35 -0.98 5.03
CA PRO A 259 -6.81 -1.91 4.05
C PRO A 259 -6.69 -1.30 2.65
N CYS A 260 -5.50 -1.43 2.07
CA CYS A 260 -5.18 -1.10 0.69
C CYS A 260 -5.09 -2.39 -0.14
N VAL A 261 -5.89 -2.46 -1.21
CA VAL A 261 -5.87 -3.59 -2.15
C VAL A 261 -4.96 -3.26 -3.31
N PHE A 262 -4.01 -4.15 -3.61
CA PHE A 262 -3.10 -3.96 -4.73
C PHE A 262 -3.78 -4.28 -6.06
N TRP A 263 -3.66 -3.36 -7.03
CA TRP A 263 -4.15 -3.56 -8.40
C TRP A 263 -3.61 -4.86 -9.02
N GLY A 264 -2.31 -5.14 -8.84
CA GLY A 264 -1.66 -6.33 -9.37
C GLY A 264 -2.19 -7.64 -8.77
N ASP A 265 -2.74 -7.61 -7.56
CA ASP A 265 -3.38 -8.78 -6.96
C ASP A 265 -4.83 -8.94 -7.41
N LEU A 266 -5.52 -7.86 -7.76
CA LEU A 266 -6.89 -7.93 -8.25
C LEU A 266 -6.96 -8.32 -9.74
N TYR A 267 -5.99 -7.89 -10.54
CA TYR A 267 -5.99 -8.04 -12.00
C TYR A 267 -4.79 -8.81 -12.56
N GLY A 268 -3.83 -9.18 -11.72
CA GLY A 268 -2.58 -9.80 -12.14
C GLY A 268 -1.52 -8.77 -12.52
N THR A 269 -0.27 -9.23 -12.60
CA THR A 269 0.86 -8.43 -13.10
C THR A 269 1.50 -9.14 -14.29
N ALA A 270 2.09 -8.38 -15.22
CA ALA A 270 2.83 -8.95 -16.34
C ALA A 270 4.14 -9.63 -15.90
N GLY A 271 4.72 -9.18 -14.78
CA GLY A 271 6.02 -9.63 -14.27
C GLY A 271 7.19 -9.31 -15.20
N PRO A 272 8.43 -9.54 -14.74
CA PRO A 272 9.61 -9.42 -15.59
C PRO A 272 9.64 -10.57 -16.61
N GLU A 273 10.17 -10.28 -17.81
CA GLU A 273 10.47 -11.30 -18.84
C GLU A 273 9.30 -12.22 -19.23
N GLY A 274 8.06 -11.75 -19.09
CA GLY A 274 6.87 -12.54 -19.41
C GLY A 274 6.55 -13.62 -18.37
N ASN A 275 6.90 -13.39 -17.10
CA ASN A 275 6.51 -14.21 -15.95
C ASN A 275 5.33 -13.61 -15.17
N PRO A 276 4.08 -13.69 -15.69
CA PRO A 276 2.94 -13.01 -15.10
C PRO A 276 2.52 -13.61 -13.76
N GLN A 277 2.15 -12.74 -12.83
CA GLN A 277 1.51 -13.15 -11.59
C GLN A 277 -0.01 -13.13 -11.78
N LYS A 278 -0.68 -14.20 -11.37
CA LYS A 278 -2.13 -14.33 -11.50
C LYS A 278 -2.85 -13.49 -10.44
N PRO A 279 -4.08 -13.03 -10.73
CA PRO A 279 -4.95 -12.46 -9.71
C PRO A 279 -5.15 -13.42 -8.53
N VAL A 280 -5.27 -12.85 -7.33
CA VAL A 280 -5.61 -13.58 -6.11
C VAL A 280 -7.04 -14.12 -6.22
N SER A 281 -7.18 -15.43 -5.98
CA SER A 281 -8.46 -16.12 -6.08
C SER A 281 -9.51 -15.50 -5.16
N GLN A 282 -10.64 -15.12 -5.75
CA GLN A 282 -11.80 -14.52 -5.07
C GLN A 282 -11.49 -13.29 -4.20
N LEU A 283 -10.42 -12.54 -4.48
CA LEU A 283 -10.15 -11.29 -3.75
C LEU A 283 -11.32 -10.29 -3.84
N ALA A 284 -12.01 -10.26 -4.98
CA ALA A 284 -13.25 -9.50 -5.16
C ALA A 284 -14.35 -9.87 -4.15
N ASP A 285 -14.46 -11.16 -3.82
CA ASP A 285 -15.43 -11.65 -2.84
C ASP A 285 -15.02 -11.27 -1.42
N LEU A 286 -13.72 -11.30 -1.08
CA LEU A 286 -13.23 -10.80 0.23
C LEU A 286 -13.51 -9.30 0.42
N ILE A 287 -13.29 -8.49 -0.61
CA ILE A 287 -13.63 -7.05 -0.60
C ILE A 287 -15.14 -6.86 -0.39
N ARG A 288 -15.96 -7.67 -1.06
CA ARG A 288 -17.41 -7.65 -0.90
C ARG A 288 -17.84 -8.12 0.49
N ALA A 289 -17.18 -9.13 1.05
CA ALA A 289 -17.42 -9.61 2.41
C ALA A 289 -17.10 -8.52 3.45
N ARG A 290 -16.03 -7.73 3.25
CA ARG A 290 -15.78 -6.53 4.06
C ARG A 290 -16.94 -5.55 3.98
N LYS A 291 -17.44 -5.25 2.76
CA LYS A 291 -18.55 -4.30 2.53
C LYS A 291 -19.84 -4.73 3.22
N LEU A 292 -20.15 -6.02 3.25
CA LEU A 292 -21.46 -6.54 3.66
C LEU A 292 -21.49 -7.10 5.09
N TYR A 293 -20.42 -7.76 5.54
CA TYR A 293 -20.47 -8.63 6.72
C TYR A 293 -19.44 -8.30 7.81
N ALA A 294 -18.30 -7.69 7.48
CA ALA A 294 -17.25 -7.41 8.47
C ALA A 294 -17.52 -6.14 9.31
N TYR A 295 -18.60 -6.13 10.08
CA TYR A 295 -19.04 -5.02 10.95
C TYR A 295 -19.27 -5.46 12.38
N GLY A 296 -19.50 -4.50 13.27
CA GLY A 296 -19.69 -4.78 14.69
C GLY A 296 -18.40 -5.00 15.45
N GLU A 297 -18.58 -5.41 16.70
CA GLU A 297 -17.51 -5.76 17.63
C GLU A 297 -16.67 -6.91 17.07
N LEU A 298 -15.38 -6.89 17.38
CA LEU A 298 -14.46 -7.99 17.10
C LEU A 298 -14.36 -8.90 18.33
N ARG A 299 -14.62 -10.19 18.17
CA ARG A 299 -14.30 -11.22 19.18
C ARG A 299 -13.22 -12.14 18.66
N ASP A 300 -12.04 -12.09 19.27
CA ASP A 300 -10.86 -12.83 18.81
C ASP A 300 -10.71 -14.20 19.46
N TYR A 301 -10.39 -15.19 18.64
CA TYR A 301 -10.01 -16.56 19.01
C TYR A 301 -8.59 -16.82 18.52
N TRP A 302 -7.64 -16.17 19.20
CA TRP A 302 -6.24 -16.02 18.79
C TRP A 302 -5.30 -16.93 19.61
N ASP A 303 -5.66 -18.21 19.73
CA ASP A 303 -5.17 -19.14 20.75
C ASP A 303 -4.31 -20.30 20.23
N HIS A 304 -4.14 -20.45 18.92
CA HIS A 304 -3.34 -21.53 18.32
C HIS A 304 -2.44 -21.03 17.19
N MET A 305 -1.24 -21.62 17.07
CA MET A 305 -0.20 -21.13 16.16
C MET A 305 -0.59 -21.19 14.69
N ASN A 306 -1.43 -22.16 14.29
CA ASN A 306 -1.80 -22.33 12.87
C ASN A 306 -3.28 -22.20 12.54
N CYS A 307 -4.13 -22.09 13.55
CA CYS A 307 -5.58 -22.05 13.35
C CYS A 307 -6.07 -20.94 14.25
N VAL A 308 -6.49 -19.84 13.67
CA VAL A 308 -6.99 -18.67 14.39
C VAL A 308 -8.37 -18.32 13.85
N GLY A 309 -9.18 -17.67 14.66
CA GLY A 309 -10.50 -17.23 14.22
C GLY A 309 -10.90 -15.93 14.88
N TRP A 310 -11.91 -15.30 14.31
CA TRP A 310 -12.55 -14.13 14.90
C TRP A 310 -13.99 -14.00 14.42
N VAL A 311 -14.79 -13.32 15.21
CA VAL A 311 -16.16 -12.96 14.87
C VAL A 311 -16.26 -11.45 14.72
N ARG A 312 -17.00 -11.02 13.71
CA ARG A 312 -17.52 -9.66 13.55
C ARG A 312 -19.01 -9.74 13.82
N THR A 313 -19.47 -9.15 14.91
CA THR A 313 -20.85 -9.38 15.42
C THR A 313 -21.95 -8.80 14.54
N GLY A 314 -21.60 -7.97 13.56
CA GLY A 314 -22.58 -7.21 12.79
C GLY A 314 -23.09 -5.97 13.50
N ASP A 315 -24.03 -5.30 12.87
CA ASP A 315 -24.73 -4.12 13.38
C ASP A 315 -26.21 -4.17 12.95
N GLU A 316 -26.97 -3.12 13.26
CA GLU A 316 -28.41 -3.02 12.94
C GLU A 316 -28.75 -3.29 11.47
N LYS A 317 -27.79 -3.09 10.55
CA LYS A 317 -28.00 -3.24 9.10
C LYS A 317 -27.37 -4.51 8.54
N ARG A 318 -26.45 -5.16 9.26
CA ARG A 318 -25.53 -6.16 8.71
C ARG A 318 -25.30 -7.30 9.69
N PRO A 319 -25.44 -8.57 9.26
CA PRO A 319 -25.53 -9.72 10.16
C PRO A 319 -24.20 -10.22 10.73
N GLY A 320 -23.07 -9.59 10.41
CA GLY A 320 -21.77 -10.06 10.88
C GLY A 320 -21.20 -11.25 10.09
N CYS A 321 -20.07 -11.77 10.55
CA CYS A 321 -19.44 -12.99 10.05
C CYS A 321 -18.54 -13.66 11.10
N ALA A 322 -18.28 -14.95 10.90
CA ALA A 322 -17.29 -15.72 11.65
C ALA A 322 -16.20 -16.19 10.69
N VAL A 323 -14.95 -15.88 10.98
CA VAL A 323 -13.80 -16.19 10.11
C VAL A 323 -12.90 -17.18 10.81
N VAL A 324 -12.50 -18.23 10.10
CA VAL A 324 -11.46 -19.17 10.53
C VAL A 324 -10.37 -19.19 9.48
N LEU A 325 -9.12 -19.09 9.91
CA LEU A 325 -7.94 -19.02 9.06
C LEU A 325 -6.95 -20.09 9.51
N CYS A 326 -6.48 -20.90 8.57
CA CYS A 326 -5.48 -21.93 8.81
C CYS A 326 -4.26 -21.73 7.90
N ASN A 327 -3.07 -21.44 8.46
CA ASN A 327 -1.80 -21.42 7.70
C ASN A 327 -1.05 -22.77 7.73
N GLY A 328 -1.64 -23.79 8.38
CA GLY A 328 -1.14 -25.15 8.44
C GLY A 328 -2.17 -26.15 7.93
N GLY A 329 -2.42 -27.22 8.68
CA GLY A 329 -3.46 -28.21 8.38
C GLY A 329 -4.88 -27.67 8.53
N GLU A 330 -5.87 -28.49 8.14
CA GLU A 330 -7.29 -28.20 8.40
C GLU A 330 -7.52 -28.04 9.90
N GLY A 331 -8.38 -27.09 10.27
CA GLY A 331 -8.67 -26.77 11.66
C GLY A 331 -10.08 -26.24 11.85
N PHE A 332 -10.42 -26.02 13.11
CA PHE A 332 -11.71 -25.47 13.52
C PHE A 332 -11.56 -24.53 14.71
N LYS A 333 -12.56 -23.67 14.89
CA LYS A 333 -12.76 -22.86 16.09
C LYS A 333 -14.19 -22.93 16.55
N ARG A 334 -14.39 -23.20 17.84
CA ARG A 334 -15.67 -22.99 18.50
C ARG A 334 -15.76 -21.53 18.90
N MET A 335 -16.65 -20.77 18.25
CA MET A 335 -16.76 -19.32 18.42
C MET A 335 -18.19 -18.89 18.71
N GLU A 336 -18.35 -17.80 19.44
CA GLU A 336 -19.62 -17.20 19.81
C GLU A 336 -20.00 -16.12 18.80
N VAL A 337 -21.10 -16.37 18.07
CA VAL A 337 -21.68 -15.39 17.15
C VAL A 337 -22.81 -14.59 17.78
N GLY A 338 -23.40 -15.08 18.88
CA GLY A 338 -24.49 -14.42 19.60
C GLY A 338 -25.76 -15.28 19.63
N LYS A 339 -26.53 -15.17 20.72
CA LYS A 339 -27.76 -15.97 20.94
C LYS A 339 -28.88 -15.60 19.99
N GLU A 340 -28.86 -14.38 19.45
CA GLU A 340 -29.73 -13.89 18.40
C GLU A 340 -29.63 -14.73 17.11
N HIS A 341 -28.49 -15.42 16.92
CA HIS A 341 -28.27 -16.32 15.79
C HIS A 341 -28.61 -17.78 16.09
N ALA A 342 -29.16 -18.11 17.27
CA ALA A 342 -29.50 -19.48 17.65
C ALA A 342 -30.39 -20.17 16.60
N ASN A 343 -30.06 -21.43 16.29
CA ASN A 343 -30.71 -22.26 15.27
C ASN A 343 -30.56 -21.77 13.82
N GLU A 344 -29.82 -20.69 13.57
CA GLU A 344 -29.50 -20.31 12.20
C GLU A 344 -28.50 -21.28 11.57
N THR A 345 -28.64 -21.48 10.26
CA THR A 345 -27.70 -22.25 9.45
C THR A 345 -26.74 -21.29 8.73
N TRP A 346 -25.45 -21.52 8.92
CA TRP A 346 -24.36 -20.73 8.34
C TRP A 346 -23.55 -21.60 7.37
N THR A 347 -23.06 -20.99 6.29
CA THR A 347 -22.18 -21.65 5.31
C THR A 347 -20.98 -20.76 4.99
N ASP A 348 -19.91 -21.34 4.46
CA ASP A 348 -18.76 -20.58 3.96
C ASP A 348 -19.15 -19.75 2.72
N LEU A 349 -18.98 -18.45 2.82
CA LEU A 349 -19.29 -17.46 1.78
C LEU A 349 -18.37 -17.60 0.55
N LEU A 350 -17.13 -18.05 0.75
CA LEU A 350 -16.19 -18.28 -0.34
C LEU A 350 -16.48 -19.60 -1.07
N GLY A 351 -17.17 -20.52 -0.41
CA GLY A 351 -17.46 -21.87 -0.90
C GLY A 351 -16.22 -22.75 -0.98
N TRP A 352 -15.18 -22.44 -0.20
CA TRP A 352 -13.92 -23.21 -0.17
C TRP A 352 -13.99 -24.35 0.83
N TYR A 353 -14.73 -24.16 1.94
CA TYR A 353 -15.11 -25.25 2.82
C TYR A 353 -16.56 -25.69 2.52
N GLN A 354 -16.76 -27.00 2.33
CA GLN A 354 -18.08 -27.56 2.05
C GLN A 354 -18.79 -27.94 3.34
N GLY A 355 -20.08 -27.63 3.43
CA GLY A 355 -20.93 -27.99 4.56
C GLY A 355 -21.65 -26.80 5.20
N GLU A 356 -22.38 -27.10 6.26
CA GLU A 356 -23.19 -26.14 7.00
C GLU A 356 -22.90 -26.26 8.49
N VAL A 357 -23.07 -25.15 9.20
CA VAL A 357 -22.94 -25.06 10.65
C VAL A 357 -24.25 -24.52 11.20
N THR A 358 -24.85 -25.21 12.15
CA THR A 358 -26.02 -24.71 12.90
C THR A 358 -25.54 -24.07 14.19
N ILE A 359 -25.95 -22.83 14.44
CA ILE A 359 -25.62 -22.12 15.67
C ILE A 359 -26.43 -22.71 16.83
N GLY A 360 -25.75 -23.04 17.93
CA GLY A 360 -26.39 -23.56 19.14
C GLY A 360 -27.28 -22.53 19.84
N GLU A 361 -28.16 -22.99 20.73
CA GLU A 361 -28.99 -22.11 21.57
C GLU A 361 -28.16 -21.18 22.48
N ASP A 362 -26.91 -21.55 22.76
CA ASP A 362 -25.96 -20.75 23.50
C ASP A 362 -25.32 -19.63 22.66
N GLY A 363 -25.57 -19.59 21.34
CA GLY A 363 -24.95 -18.65 20.41
C GLY A 363 -23.57 -19.07 19.91
N TRP A 364 -23.16 -20.32 20.18
CA TRP A 364 -21.86 -20.86 19.78
C TRP A 364 -21.99 -21.88 18.66
N ALA A 365 -20.95 -21.99 17.84
CA ALA A 365 -20.84 -23.06 16.87
C ALA A 365 -19.38 -23.41 16.57
N GLU A 366 -19.15 -24.60 16.02
CA GLU A 366 -17.84 -25.02 15.52
C GLU A 366 -17.72 -24.67 14.03
N PHE A 367 -16.85 -23.70 13.73
CA PHE A 367 -16.55 -23.26 12.38
C PHE A 367 -15.26 -23.89 11.89
N LYS A 368 -15.23 -24.37 10.64
CA LYS A 368 -14.10 -25.12 10.08
C LYS A 368 -13.42 -24.37 8.96
N CYS A 369 -12.18 -24.74 8.67
CA CYS A 369 -11.40 -24.19 7.58
C CYS A 369 -10.36 -25.19 7.09
N SER A 370 -10.27 -25.36 5.77
CA SER A 370 -9.30 -26.25 5.11
C SER A 370 -7.86 -25.80 5.38
N ALA A 371 -6.92 -26.72 5.17
CA ALA A 371 -5.48 -26.43 5.24
C ALA A 371 -5.08 -25.29 4.29
N MET A 372 -4.17 -24.42 4.73
CA MET A 372 -3.70 -23.24 3.98
C MET A 372 -4.85 -22.44 3.34
N SER A 373 -5.86 -22.12 4.14
CA SER A 373 -7.09 -21.50 3.66
C SER A 373 -7.70 -20.53 4.67
N VAL A 374 -8.79 -19.91 4.23
CA VAL A 374 -9.67 -19.09 5.06
C VAL A 374 -11.11 -19.46 4.72
N SER A 375 -11.96 -19.52 5.74
CA SER A 375 -13.41 -19.71 5.60
C SER A 375 -14.13 -18.56 6.27
N VAL A 376 -15.11 -17.99 5.56
CA VAL A 376 -15.89 -16.84 6.01
C VAL A 376 -17.34 -17.28 6.16
N TRP A 377 -17.70 -17.69 7.36
CA TRP A 377 -19.02 -18.19 7.69
C TRP A 377 -20.01 -17.04 7.89
N VAL A 378 -21.13 -17.12 7.18
CA VAL A 378 -22.23 -16.15 7.24
C VAL A 378 -23.54 -16.94 7.20
N LYS A 379 -24.62 -16.42 7.80
CA LYS A 379 -25.97 -16.99 7.69
C LYS A 379 -26.36 -17.28 6.24
N LYS A 380 -26.92 -18.47 5.97
CA LYS A 380 -27.14 -19.04 4.63
C LYS A 380 -27.98 -18.14 3.71
N ASP A 381 -28.98 -17.48 4.27
CA ASP A 381 -29.93 -16.59 3.61
C ASP A 381 -29.69 -15.11 3.97
N ALA A 382 -28.49 -14.76 4.46
CA ALA A 382 -28.12 -13.37 4.73
C ALA A 382 -28.27 -12.49 3.49
N ASN A 383 -28.77 -11.27 3.69
CA ASN A 383 -28.87 -10.26 2.64
C ASN A 383 -27.50 -10.02 1.97
N GLY A 384 -27.50 -9.83 0.65
CA GLY A 384 -26.30 -9.59 -0.17
C GLY A 384 -25.50 -10.83 -0.57
N ARG A 385 -25.93 -12.05 -0.19
CA ARG A 385 -25.26 -13.29 -0.62
C ARG A 385 -25.40 -13.56 -2.11
N ASP A 386 -26.49 -13.11 -2.71
CA ASP A 386 -26.74 -13.14 -4.15
C ASP A 386 -25.65 -12.40 -4.95
N GLU A 387 -25.03 -11.37 -4.37
CA GLU A 387 -23.92 -10.65 -5.02
C GLU A 387 -22.69 -11.55 -5.30
N PHE A 388 -22.55 -12.71 -4.63
CA PHE A 388 -21.41 -13.63 -4.79
C PHE A 388 -21.60 -14.64 -5.93
N GLY A 389 -22.79 -14.72 -6.53
CA GLY A 389 -23.06 -15.61 -7.66
C GLY A 389 -22.97 -17.10 -7.32
N LYS A 390 -23.10 -17.46 -6.04
CA LYS A 390 -23.04 -18.82 -5.50
C LYS A 390 -24.41 -19.10 -4.87
N ALA A 391 -25.35 -19.58 -5.69
CA ALA A 391 -26.70 -19.97 -5.26
C ALA A 391 -26.71 -21.43 -4.83
#